data_AF-A0A3N2BL43-F1
#
_entry.id   AF-A0A3N2BL43-F1
#
_cell.length_a   1.000
_cell.length_b   1.000
_cell.length_c   1.000
_cell.angle_alpha   90.00
_cell.angle_beta   90.00
_cell.angle_gamma   90.00
#
_symmetry.space_group_name_H-M   'P 1'
#
loop_
_entity.id
_entity.type
_entity.pdbx_description
1 polymer ?
#
loop_
_entity_poly.entity_id
_entity_poly.type
_entity_poly.pdbx_seq_one_letter_code
_entity_poly.pdbx_strand_id
1 'polypeptide(L)'
;MPDHSLQTQILTRRQYMHDRVVSHEDYYRQFVTADTIRVVDQVFSLERLTAALENDRNLNSIPLADWDAATFVELRAWPGDTRFRATLPFNRSVAAGAGESITRATITCIAKCAAKLLVLQRHTHLAPA
;
A
#
# COMPACT_ATOMS: atom_id res chain seq x y z
N MET A 1 -15.35 33.37 -8.59
CA MET A 1 -15.03 31.93 -8.73
C MET A 1 -13.78 31.69 -7.89
N PRO A 2 -13.86 31.12 -6.69
CA PRO A 2 -12.65 30.68 -6.01
C PRO A 2 -12.24 29.32 -6.58
N ASP A 3 -11.01 29.31 -7.11
CA ASP A 3 -10.25 28.13 -7.47
C ASP A 3 -9.98 27.31 -6.20
N HIS A 4 -10.73 26.23 -6.02
CA HIS A 4 -10.47 25.23 -4.99
C HIS A 4 -9.54 24.17 -5.59
N SER A 5 -8.26 24.49 -5.70
CA SER A 5 -7.22 23.47 -5.78
C SER A 5 -7.35 22.61 -4.53
N LEU A 6 -8.02 21.46 -4.64
CA LEU A 6 -8.21 20.48 -3.58
C LEU A 6 -6.84 19.91 -3.19
N GLN A 7 -6.11 20.62 -2.33
CA GLN A 7 -5.07 19.99 -1.53
C GLN A 7 -5.80 19.04 -0.57
N THR A 8 -5.92 17.78 -0.99
CA THR A 8 -6.40 16.70 -0.13
C THR A 8 -5.57 16.75 1.15
N GLN A 9 -6.23 17.05 2.27
CA GLN A 9 -5.59 17.15 3.57
C GLN A 9 -4.81 15.86 3.86
N ILE A 10 -3.50 15.97 4.16
CA ILE A 10 -2.68 14.83 4.55
C ILE A 10 -3.19 14.31 5.90
N LEU A 11 -3.50 13.02 5.97
CA LEU A 11 -3.90 12.36 7.21
C LEU A 11 -2.64 12.00 7.99
N THR A 12 -2.56 12.47 9.23
CA THR A 12 -1.36 12.35 10.06
C THR A 12 -1.32 11.04 10.85
N ARG A 13 -0.11 10.59 11.18
CA ARG A 13 0.13 9.43 12.05
C ARG A 13 -0.54 9.61 13.41
N ARG A 14 -0.62 10.85 13.91
CA ARG A 14 -1.32 11.17 15.15
C ARG A 14 -2.82 10.89 15.04
N GLN A 15 -3.47 11.37 13.98
CA GLN A 15 -4.88 11.11 13.73
C GLN A 15 -5.19 9.60 13.66
N TYR A 16 -4.27 8.82 13.08
CA TYR A 16 -4.41 7.37 12.97
C TYR A 16 -4.15 6.64 14.30
N MET A 17 -2.97 6.83 14.91
CA MET A 17 -2.50 6.00 16.03
C MET A 17 -3.00 6.48 17.39
N HIS A 18 -3.10 7.81 17.57
CA HIS A 18 -3.38 8.41 18.87
C HIS A 18 -4.83 8.86 18.97
N ASP A 19 -5.28 9.68 18.04
CA ASP A 19 -6.62 10.26 18.10
C ASP A 19 -7.68 9.27 17.57
N ARG A 20 -7.26 8.26 16.77
CA ARG A 20 -8.10 7.20 16.19
C ARG A 20 -9.30 7.72 15.39
N VAL A 21 -9.13 8.86 14.74
CA VAL A 21 -10.18 9.53 13.94
C VAL A 21 -10.14 9.19 12.45
N VAL A 22 -9.14 8.44 12.01
CA VAL A 22 -9.02 7.92 10.64
C VAL A 22 -8.80 6.42 10.65
N SER A 23 -9.37 5.71 9.67
CA SER A 23 -9.19 4.28 9.55
C SER A 23 -7.78 3.92 9.06
N HIS A 24 -7.33 2.69 9.33
CA HIS A 24 -6.06 2.18 8.80
C HIS A 24 -6.02 2.25 7.27
N GLU A 25 -7.13 1.92 6.62
CA GLU A 25 -7.19 1.91 5.17
C GLU A 25 -7.13 3.32 4.59
N ASP A 26 -7.88 4.27 5.13
CA ASP A 26 -7.82 5.68 4.67
C ASP A 26 -6.42 6.26 4.87
N TYR A 27 -5.81 5.96 6.02
CA TYR A 27 -4.46 6.43 6.34
C TYR A 27 -3.40 5.87 5.38
N TYR A 28 -3.36 4.56 5.11
CA TYR A 28 -2.32 4.01 4.23
C TYR A 28 -2.63 4.20 2.74
N ARG A 29 -3.91 4.34 2.36
CA ARG A 29 -4.33 4.59 0.98
C ARG A 29 -3.75 5.91 0.44
N GLN A 30 -3.57 6.92 1.28
CA GLN A 30 -3.01 8.21 0.86
C GLN A 30 -1.57 8.11 0.31
N PHE A 31 -0.84 7.04 0.64
CA PHE A 31 0.53 6.81 0.16
C PHE A 31 0.57 6.04 -1.17
N VAL A 32 -0.54 5.42 -1.57
CA VAL A 32 -0.64 4.62 -2.79
C VAL A 32 -0.60 5.53 -4.01
N THR A 33 0.22 5.14 -5.00
CA THR A 33 0.32 5.79 -6.31
C THR A 33 -0.08 4.81 -7.42
N ALA A 34 -0.27 5.31 -8.64
CA ALA A 34 -0.51 4.44 -9.80
C ALA A 34 0.63 3.41 -9.99
N ASP A 35 1.88 3.82 -9.73
CA ASP A 35 3.04 2.92 -9.81
C ASP A 35 3.04 1.86 -8.72
N THR A 36 2.56 2.20 -7.52
CA THR A 36 2.37 1.23 -6.43
C THR A 36 1.42 0.11 -6.88
N ILE A 37 0.29 0.49 -7.50
CA ILE A 37 -0.72 -0.46 -7.99
C ILE A 37 -0.14 -1.32 -9.10
N ARG A 38 0.60 -0.72 -10.04
CA ARG A 38 1.24 -1.44 -11.16
C ARG A 38 2.24 -2.49 -10.68
N VAL A 39 3.06 -2.19 -9.67
CA VAL A 39 3.98 -3.19 -9.09
C VAL A 39 3.19 -4.34 -8.45
N VAL A 40 2.11 -4.05 -7.74
CA VAL A 40 1.26 -5.08 -7.14
C VAL A 40 0.59 -5.96 -8.21
N ASP A 41 0.08 -5.37 -9.29
CA ASP A 41 -0.54 -6.08 -10.44
C ASP A 41 0.45 -7.02 -11.16
N GLN A 42 1.74 -6.66 -11.17
CA GLN A 42 2.79 -7.49 -11.77
C GLN A 42 3.17 -8.71 -10.94
N VAL A 43 2.97 -8.66 -9.61
CA VAL A 43 3.42 -9.72 -8.70
C VAL A 43 2.26 -10.65 -8.29
N PHE A 44 1.06 -10.10 -8.12
CA PHE A 44 -0.11 -10.86 -7.68
C PHE A 44 -1.16 -10.86 -8.78
N SER A 45 -1.64 -12.04 -9.18
CA SER A 45 -2.77 -12.13 -10.10
C SER A 45 -4.05 -11.59 -9.45
N LEU A 46 -4.92 -11.01 -10.27
CA LEU A 46 -6.21 -10.48 -9.82
C LEU A 46 -7.04 -11.58 -9.11
N GLU A 47 -7.09 -12.79 -9.68
CA GLU A 47 -7.80 -13.93 -9.08
C GLU A 47 -7.30 -14.25 -7.67
N ARG A 48 -5.96 -14.27 -7.48
CA ARG A 48 -5.35 -14.53 -6.17
C ARG A 48 -5.73 -13.45 -5.16
N LEU A 49 -5.72 -12.18 -5.57
CA LEU A 49 -6.07 -11.06 -4.70
C LEU A 49 -7.57 -11.06 -4.34
N THR A 50 -8.45 -11.34 -5.31
CA THR A 50 -9.89 -11.44 -5.09
C THR A 50 -10.21 -12.58 -4.10
N ALA A 51 -9.70 -13.79 -4.35
CA ALA A 51 -9.90 -14.93 -3.45
C ALA A 51 -9.33 -14.67 -2.05
N ALA A 52 -8.19 -13.99 -1.95
CA ALA A 52 -7.60 -13.62 -0.67
C ALA A 52 -8.47 -12.62 0.10
N LEU A 53 -9.10 -11.63 -0.58
CA LEU A 53 -9.99 -10.65 0.03
C LEU A 53 -11.33 -11.22 0.47
N GLU A 54 -11.88 -12.18 -0.28
CA GLU A 54 -13.10 -12.90 0.09
C GLU A 54 -12.92 -13.67 1.41
N ASN A 55 -11.74 -14.21 1.65
CA ASN A 55 -11.41 -14.95 2.88
C ASN A 55 -10.93 -14.04 4.03
N ASP A 56 -10.10 -13.03 3.73
CA ASP A 56 -9.55 -12.10 4.72
C ASP A 56 -9.40 -10.69 4.15
N ARG A 57 -10.21 -9.77 4.67
CA ARG A 57 -10.19 -8.34 4.33
C ARG A 57 -8.82 -7.65 4.54
N ASN A 58 -7.93 -8.24 5.34
CA ASN A 58 -6.60 -7.72 5.64
C ASN A 58 -5.49 -8.40 4.82
N LEU A 59 -5.82 -9.33 3.93
CA LEU A 59 -4.89 -10.04 3.08
C LEU A 59 -3.77 -10.76 3.85
N ASN A 60 -4.03 -11.24 5.07
CA ASN A 60 -3.09 -12.05 5.85
C ASN A 60 -3.11 -13.53 5.42
N SER A 61 -4.08 -13.93 4.60
CA SER A 61 -4.09 -15.23 3.92
C SER A 61 -2.95 -15.37 2.89
N ILE A 62 -2.40 -14.26 2.39
CA ILE A 62 -1.19 -14.25 1.57
C ILE A 62 0.03 -14.20 2.51
N PRO A 63 0.98 -15.17 2.40
CA PRO A 63 2.16 -15.22 3.26
C PRO A 63 2.99 -13.94 3.23
N LEU A 64 3.59 -13.58 4.37
CA LEU A 64 4.43 -12.38 4.48
C LEU A 64 5.63 -12.43 3.52
N ALA A 65 6.20 -13.60 3.27
CA ALA A 65 7.31 -13.79 2.33
C ALA A 65 6.97 -13.33 0.90
N ASP A 66 5.71 -13.51 0.47
CA ASP A 66 5.28 -13.10 -0.87
C ASP A 66 5.14 -11.58 -0.95
N TRP A 67 4.63 -10.95 0.12
CA TRP A 67 4.63 -9.49 0.24
C TRP A 67 6.04 -8.92 0.26
N ASP A 68 6.95 -9.58 0.98
CA ASP A 68 8.33 -9.16 1.07
C ASP A 68 9.03 -9.24 -0.29
N ALA A 69 8.84 -10.33 -1.03
CA ALA A 69 9.36 -10.49 -2.39
C ALA A 69 8.80 -9.45 -3.36
N ALA A 70 7.55 -9.04 -3.18
CA ALA A 70 6.90 -8.01 -4.01
C ALA A 70 7.42 -6.59 -3.74
N THR A 71 7.89 -6.33 -2.52
CA THR A 71 8.08 -4.95 -2.03
C THR A 71 9.51 -4.61 -1.63
N PHE A 72 10.38 -5.62 -1.50
CA PHE A 72 11.78 -5.47 -1.12
C PHE A 72 12.71 -6.24 -2.05
N VAL A 73 13.93 -5.73 -2.15
CA VAL A 73 15.09 -6.51 -2.60
C VAL A 73 16.05 -6.65 -1.44
N GLU A 74 16.58 -7.87 -1.28
CA GLU A 74 17.67 -8.14 -0.34
C GLU A 74 18.96 -7.54 -0.92
N LEU A 75 19.63 -6.69 -0.14
CA LEU A 75 20.91 -6.11 -0.51
C LEU A 75 22.03 -6.97 0.10
N ARG A 76 22.48 -7.99 -0.64
CA ARG A 76 23.65 -8.77 -0.22
C ARG A 76 24.93 -8.12 -0.70
N ALA A 77 25.50 -7.23 0.12
CA ALA A 77 26.85 -6.71 -0.16
C ALA A 77 27.95 -7.64 0.37
N TRP A 78 27.70 -8.38 1.47
CA TRP A 78 28.65 -9.29 2.12
C TRP A 78 27.94 -10.47 2.80
N PRO A 79 28.61 -11.62 3.03
CA PRO A 79 28.04 -12.72 3.80
C PRO A 79 27.59 -12.25 5.20
N GLY A 80 26.32 -12.45 5.54
CA GLY A 80 25.72 -11.98 6.80
C GLY A 80 25.10 -10.58 6.75
N ASP A 81 25.22 -9.85 5.65
CA ASP A 81 24.52 -8.58 5.43
C ASP A 81 23.05 -8.83 5.12
N THR A 82 22.15 -8.31 5.97
CA THR A 82 20.69 -8.49 5.89
C THR A 82 19.97 -7.15 5.69
N ARG A 83 20.60 -6.23 4.93
CA ARG A 83 19.95 -4.98 4.55
C ARG A 83 18.90 -5.22 3.47
N PHE A 84 17.80 -4.46 3.54
CA PHE A 84 16.73 -4.49 2.55
C PHE A 84 16.49 -3.10 2.00
N ARG A 85 16.14 -3.03 0.72
CA ARG A 85 15.66 -1.80 0.09
C ARG A 85 14.24 -1.99 -0.39
N ALA A 86 13.34 -1.11 0.04
CA ALA A 86 11.99 -1.07 -0.51
C ALA A 86 12.07 -0.73 -2.00
N THR A 87 11.53 -1.61 -2.83
CA THR A 87 11.37 -1.41 -4.28
C THR A 87 10.01 -0.83 -4.64
N LEU A 88 9.02 -0.98 -3.76
CA LEU A 88 7.69 -0.46 -3.98
C LEU A 88 7.72 1.08 -4.07
N PRO A 89 7.31 1.70 -5.18
CA PRO A 89 7.12 3.13 -5.27
C PRO A 89 5.89 3.54 -4.45
N PHE A 90 5.97 4.67 -3.75
CA PHE A 90 4.88 5.24 -2.97
C PHE A 90 5.12 6.74 -2.79
N ASN A 91 4.11 7.47 -2.33
CA ASN A 91 4.21 8.92 -2.13
C ASN A 91 5.03 9.25 -0.86
N ARG A 92 6.34 9.37 -1.02
CA ARG A 92 7.28 9.70 0.07
C ARG A 92 7.05 11.09 0.67
N SER A 93 6.62 12.06 -0.14
CA SER A 93 6.34 13.42 0.33
C SER A 93 5.14 13.42 1.29
N VAL A 94 4.07 12.71 0.93
CA VAL A 94 2.90 12.55 1.80
C VAL A 94 3.24 11.74 3.05
N ALA A 95 4.05 10.68 2.94
CA ALA A 95 4.50 9.92 4.10
C ALA A 95 5.33 10.78 5.09
N ALA A 96 6.23 11.62 4.58
CA ALA A 96 6.98 12.57 5.40
C ALA A 96 6.06 13.60 6.06
N GLY A 97 5.11 14.17 5.31
CA GLY A 97 4.12 15.11 5.83
C GLY A 97 3.17 14.50 6.87
N ALA A 98 2.87 13.21 6.75
CA ALA A 98 2.06 12.47 7.72
C ALA A 98 2.81 12.13 9.01
N GLY A 99 4.14 12.27 9.04
CA GLY A 99 4.98 11.83 10.16
C GLY A 99 5.16 10.31 10.23
N GLU A 100 5.15 9.63 9.08
CA GLU A 100 5.29 8.17 9.00
C GLU A 100 6.76 7.73 8.94
N SER A 101 7.08 6.67 9.69
CA SER A 101 8.39 6.02 9.64
C SER A 101 8.34 4.88 8.63
N ILE A 102 9.26 4.89 7.65
CA ILE A 102 9.26 3.87 6.60
C ILE A 102 9.91 2.59 7.11
N THR A 103 9.09 1.60 7.44
CA THR A 103 9.49 0.27 7.88
C THR A 103 9.01 -0.82 6.91
N ARG A 104 9.42 -2.07 7.13
CA ARG A 104 8.90 -3.19 6.34
C ARG A 104 7.38 -3.31 6.43
N ALA A 105 6.86 -3.22 7.66
CA ALA A 105 5.43 -3.24 7.91
C ALA A 105 4.69 -2.10 7.20
N THR A 106 5.24 -0.89 7.22
CA THR A 106 4.67 0.29 6.54
C THR A 106 4.47 0.02 5.05
N ILE A 107 5.49 -0.51 4.37
CA ILE A 107 5.43 -0.80 2.93
C ILE A 107 4.44 -1.93 2.64
N THR A 108 4.41 -2.98 3.47
CA THR A 108 3.42 -4.06 3.33
C THR A 108 2.00 -3.53 3.46
N CYS A 109 1.72 -2.62 4.40
CA CYS A 109 0.41 -1.98 4.53
C CYS A 109 0.03 -1.16 3.28
N ILE A 110 0.98 -0.42 2.71
CA ILE A 110 0.80 0.32 1.46
C ILE A 110 0.49 -0.63 0.29
N ALA A 111 1.26 -1.71 0.15
CA ALA A 111 1.05 -2.72 -0.90
C ALA A 111 -0.33 -3.39 -0.78
N LYS A 112 -0.76 -3.73 0.44
CA LYS A 112 -2.09 -4.29 0.69
C LYS A 112 -3.21 -3.31 0.32
N CYS A 113 -3.05 -2.03 0.61
CA CYS A 113 -4.02 -1.00 0.17
C CYS A 113 -4.06 -0.88 -1.35
N ALA A 114 -2.89 -0.95 -2.02
CA ALA A 114 -2.83 -0.96 -3.48
C ALA A 114 -3.52 -2.20 -4.08
N ALA A 115 -3.36 -3.38 -3.48
CA ALA A 115 -4.05 -4.60 -3.91
C ALA A 115 -5.57 -4.47 -3.82
N LYS A 116 -6.09 -3.88 -2.73
CA LYS A 116 -7.54 -3.61 -2.60
C LYS A 116 -8.04 -2.66 -3.68
N LEU A 117 -7.30 -1.58 -3.94
CA LEU A 117 -7.66 -0.63 -4.99
C LEU A 117 -7.63 -1.28 -6.38
N LEU A 118 -6.66 -2.14 -6.66
CA LEU A 118 -6.58 -2.89 -7.91
C LEU A 118 -7.82 -3.75 -8.12
N VAL A 119 -8.20 -4.52 -7.10
CA VAL A 119 -9.40 -5.38 -7.14
C VAL A 119 -10.66 -4.53 -7.36
N LEU A 120 -10.83 -3.45 -6.60
CA LEU A 120 -11.96 -2.51 -6.77
C LEU A 120 -12.02 -1.93 -8.18
N GLN A 121 -10.90 -1.42 -8.72
CA GLN A 121 -10.84 -0.87 -10.07
C GLN A 121 -11.28 -1.89 -11.12
N ARG A 122 -10.74 -3.11 -11.03
CA ARG A 122 -11.03 -4.17 -12.02
C ARG A 122 -12.47 -4.67 -11.92
N HIS A 123 -13.06 -4.80 -10.73
CA HIS A 123 -14.47 -5.15 -10.60
C HIS A 123 -15.40 -4.03 -11.09
N THR A 124 -15.06 -2.77 -10.87
CA THR A 124 -15.87 -1.62 -11.34
C THR A 124 -15.85 -1.53 -12.87
N HIS A 125 -14.74 -1.87 -13.52
CA HIS A 125 -14.64 -1.95 -14.99
C HIS A 125 -15.24 -3.23 -15.61
N LEU A 126 -15.60 -4.22 -14.79
CA LEU A 126 -16.23 -5.48 -15.23
C LEU A 126 -17.75 -5.50 -14.97
N ALA A 127 -18.31 -4.49 -14.30
CA ALA A 127 -19.76 -4.37 -14.17
C ALA A 127 -20.35 -3.89 -15.50
N PRO A 128 -21.28 -4.64 -16.14
CA PRO A 128 -21.98 -4.14 -17.32
C PRO A 128 -22.81 -2.91 -16.93
N ALA A 129 -22.76 -1.89 -17.78
CA ALA A 129 -23.66 -0.73 -17.73
C ALA A 129 -25.11 -1.15 -18.03
#